data_AF-A0AAV5M5Z6-F1
#
_entry.id   AF-A0AAV5M5Z6-F1
#
_cell.length_a   1.000
_cell.length_b   1.000
_cell.length_c   1.000
_cell.angle_alpha   90.00
_cell.angle_beta   90.00
_cell.angle_gamma   90.00
#
_symmetry.space_group_name_H-M   'P 1'
#
loop_
_entity.id
_entity.type
_entity.pdbx_description
1 polymer ?
#
loop_
_entity_poly.entity_id
_entity_poly.type
_entity_poly.pdbx_seq_one_letter_code
_entity_poly.pdbx_strand_id
1 'polypeptide(L)'
;MYKTVASTPIRRETVAKLKVAINGFGRIGRNFLWCWHGLKDSPLDVVVVNDSGGVKNASPLLKFDSMLGTFKAEVKFVDYTTISVDGKPIKVVSNRDPLKFPLADLGIDIVIEGRGVFVDGPGARKHIQTGAKKVIITAPEKGADIQLMLLESTKAITLTRSQTS
;
A
#
# COMPACT_ATOMS: atom_id res chain seq x y z
N MET A 1 -28.69 26.85 -38.59
CA MET A 1 -27.37 27.05 -37.95
C MET A 1 -27.53 26.79 -36.46
N TYR A 2 -26.98 25.69 -35.93
CA TYR A 2 -26.94 25.43 -34.48
C TYR A 2 -25.61 25.93 -33.91
N LYS A 3 -25.66 26.75 -32.86
CA LYS A 3 -24.48 27.19 -32.12
C LYS A 3 -24.12 26.13 -31.08
N THR A 4 -22.94 25.52 -31.23
CA THR A 4 -22.33 24.65 -30.23
C THR A 4 -21.90 25.49 -29.03
N VAL A 5 -22.36 25.15 -27.83
CA VAL A 5 -21.90 25.76 -26.58
C VAL A 5 -20.70 24.93 -26.11
N ALA A 6 -19.51 25.55 -26.07
CA ALA A 6 -18.30 24.88 -25.57
C ALA A 6 -18.46 24.60 -24.06
N SER A 7 -18.25 23.34 -23.65
CA SER A 7 -18.27 22.95 -22.25
C SER A 7 -17.04 23.48 -21.52
N THR A 8 -17.26 24.19 -20.41
CA THR A 8 -16.22 24.73 -19.55
C THR A 8 -15.38 23.60 -18.95
N PRO A 9 -14.03 23.66 -18.97
CA PRO A 9 -13.20 22.65 -18.35
C PRO A 9 -13.39 22.71 -16.83
N ILE A 10 -13.90 21.63 -16.25
CA ILE A 10 -13.96 21.46 -14.80
C ILE A 10 -12.51 21.30 -14.32
N ARG A 11 -11.99 22.31 -13.62
CA ARG A 11 -10.68 22.22 -12.95
C ARG A 11 -10.81 21.15 -11.86
N ARG A 12 -10.31 19.94 -12.12
CA ARG A 12 -10.18 18.90 -11.09
C ARG A 12 -9.22 19.42 -10.03
N GLU A 13 -9.75 19.75 -8.86
CA GLU A 13 -8.96 20.07 -7.69
C GLU A 13 -8.07 18.86 -7.39
N THR A 14 -6.76 19.02 -7.50
CA THR A 14 -5.81 17.93 -7.31
C THR A 14 -5.66 17.74 -5.80
N VAL A 15 -6.55 16.95 -5.19
CA VAL A 15 -6.37 16.52 -3.81
C VAL A 15 -5.07 15.72 -3.76
N ALA A 16 -4.11 16.18 -2.97
CA ALA A 16 -2.83 15.49 -2.82
C ALA A 16 -3.10 14.05 -2.34
N LYS A 17 -2.62 13.06 -3.11
CA LYS A 17 -2.77 11.65 -2.77
C LYS A 17 -1.81 11.27 -1.64
N LEU A 18 -2.28 10.46 -0.71
CA LEU A 18 -1.46 9.89 0.36
C LEU A 18 -0.55 8.81 -0.23
N LYS A 19 0.76 8.95 -0.06
CA LYS A 19 1.74 7.97 -0.54
C LYS A 19 1.75 6.75 0.36
N VAL A 20 1.64 5.59 -0.26
CA VAL A 20 1.52 4.30 0.42
C VAL A 20 2.71 3.41 0.12
N ALA A 21 3.27 2.84 1.17
CA ALA A 21 4.19 1.72 1.11
C ALA A 21 3.51 0.42 1.57
N ILE A 22 3.79 -0.69 0.89
CA ILE A 22 3.30 -2.01 1.31
C ILE A 22 4.49 -2.79 1.86
N ASN A 23 4.50 -3.08 3.16
CA ASN A 23 5.52 -3.92 3.77
C ASN A 23 5.04 -5.37 3.83
N GLY A 24 5.64 -6.24 3.01
CA GLY A 24 5.21 -7.64 2.87
C GLY A 24 4.30 -7.83 1.66
N PHE A 25 4.88 -8.26 0.55
CA PHE A 25 4.17 -8.49 -0.72
C PHE A 25 3.67 -9.93 -0.91
N GLY A 26 3.21 -10.51 0.21
CA GLY A 26 2.49 -11.78 0.25
C GLY A 26 1.04 -11.64 -0.25
N ARG A 27 0.16 -12.56 0.16
CA ARG A 27 -1.24 -12.59 -0.29
C ARG A 27 -1.96 -11.25 -0.04
N ILE A 28 -1.88 -10.73 1.19
CA ILE A 28 -2.56 -9.48 1.56
C ILE A 28 -1.98 -8.28 0.81
N GLY A 29 -0.66 -8.15 0.73
CA GLY A 29 -0.02 -7.02 0.03
C GLY A 29 -0.36 -6.96 -1.46
N ARG A 30 -0.39 -8.12 -2.14
CA ARG A 30 -0.77 -8.18 -3.57
C ARG A 30 -2.25 -7.90 -3.77
N ASN A 31 -3.12 -8.45 -2.93
CA ASN A 31 -4.56 -8.18 -3.00
C ASN A 31 -4.86 -6.71 -2.71
N PHE A 32 -4.16 -6.07 -1.77
CA PHE A 32 -4.27 -4.63 -1.53
C PHE A 32 -3.95 -3.84 -2.80
N LEU A 33 -2.87 -4.19 -3.51
CA LEU A 33 -2.52 -3.53 -4.76
C LEU A 33 -3.59 -3.73 -5.85
N TRP A 34 -4.13 -4.95 -6.00
CA TRP A 34 -5.23 -5.23 -6.93
C TRP A 34 -6.47 -4.39 -6.61
N CYS A 35 -6.89 -4.36 -5.34
CA CYS A 35 -8.03 -3.56 -4.90
C CYS A 35 -7.78 -2.08 -5.13
N TRP A 36 -6.60 -1.58 -4.75
CA TRP A 36 -6.21 -0.18 -4.94
C TRP A 36 -6.26 0.22 -6.42
N HIS A 37 -5.73 -0.62 -7.32
CA HIS A 37 -5.74 -0.38 -8.76
C HIS A 37 -7.16 -0.32 -9.34
N GLY A 38 -8.08 -1.15 -8.82
CA GLY A 38 -9.48 -1.15 -9.25
C GLY A 38 -10.28 0.10 -8.87
N LEU A 39 -9.75 0.99 -8.02
CA LEU A 39 -10.43 2.21 -7.58
C LEU A 39 -10.12 3.38 -8.53
N LYS A 40 -11.15 3.90 -9.22
CA LYS A 40 -11.01 4.99 -10.21
C LYS A 40 -10.38 6.27 -9.64
N ASP A 41 -10.77 6.67 -8.44
CA ASP A 41 -10.35 7.92 -7.80
C ASP A 41 -9.81 7.67 -6.39
N SER A 42 -8.88 6.71 -6.25
CA SER A 42 -8.27 6.43 -4.96
C SER A 42 -7.51 7.66 -4.43
N PRO A 43 -7.72 8.04 -3.16
CA PRO A 43 -6.89 9.05 -2.49
C PRO A 43 -5.50 8.51 -2.15
N LEU A 44 -5.25 7.22 -2.40
CA LEU A 44 -3.98 6.57 -2.14
C LEU A 44 -3.12 6.50 -3.40
N ASP A 45 -1.82 6.58 -3.21
CA ASP A 45 -0.80 6.43 -4.23
C ASP A 45 0.21 5.36 -3.79
N VAL A 46 0.10 4.13 -4.31
CA VAL A 46 1.07 3.07 -4.00
C VAL A 46 2.38 3.37 -4.72
N VAL A 47 3.43 3.65 -3.95
CA VAL A 47 4.75 4.08 -4.47
C VAL A 47 5.79 2.97 -4.38
N VAL A 48 5.74 2.17 -3.31
CA VAL A 48 6.77 1.16 -3.01
C VAL A 48 6.19 -0.07 -2.34
N VAL A 49 6.74 -1.23 -2.68
CA VAL A 49 6.46 -2.50 -2.02
C VAL A 49 7.77 -3.11 -1.51
N ASN A 50 7.72 -3.77 -0.36
CA ASN A 50 8.83 -4.54 0.17
C ASN A 50 8.54 -6.04 0.03
N ASP A 51 9.37 -6.73 -0.73
CA ASP A 51 9.30 -8.17 -0.97
C ASP A 51 10.70 -8.79 -0.87
N SER A 52 10.84 -9.86 -0.07
CA SER A 52 12.14 -10.53 0.12
C SER A 52 12.69 -11.17 -1.15
N GLY A 53 11.83 -11.51 -2.10
CA GLY A 53 12.19 -12.04 -3.41
C GLY A 53 12.48 -10.98 -4.47
N GLY A 54 12.29 -9.70 -4.14
CA GLY A 54 12.50 -8.58 -5.04
C GLY A 54 11.60 -8.62 -6.28
N VAL A 55 11.97 -7.85 -7.30
CA VAL A 55 11.16 -7.67 -8.53
C VAL A 55 10.85 -8.99 -9.23
N LYS A 56 11.84 -9.89 -9.30
CA LYS A 56 11.69 -11.18 -10.01
C LYS A 56 10.57 -12.04 -9.44
N ASN A 57 10.34 -11.98 -8.13
CA ASN A 57 9.23 -12.68 -7.50
C ASN A 57 7.96 -11.84 -7.50
N ALA A 58 8.05 -10.54 -7.18
CA ALA A 58 6.91 -9.65 -7.05
C ALA A 58 6.08 -9.55 -8.35
N SER A 59 6.72 -9.40 -9.51
CA SER A 59 6.02 -9.20 -10.79
C SER A 59 5.13 -10.39 -11.20
N PRO A 60 5.64 -11.63 -11.34
CA PRO A 60 4.79 -12.77 -11.73
C PRO A 60 3.74 -13.10 -10.67
N LEU A 61 4.07 -12.99 -9.38
CA LEU A 61 3.12 -13.25 -8.29
C LEU A 61 2.01 -12.19 -8.20
N LEU A 62 2.28 -10.96 -8.65
CA LEU A 62 1.26 -9.93 -8.79
C LEU A 62 0.35 -10.21 -9.99
N LYS A 63 0.90 -10.73 -11.09
CA LYS A 63 0.14 -10.99 -12.32
C LYS A 63 -0.75 -12.24 -12.22
N PHE A 64 -0.26 -13.29 -11.57
CA PHE A 64 -0.93 -14.59 -11.51
C PHE A 64 -1.18 -15.01 -10.06
N ASP A 65 -2.45 -15.19 -9.72
CA ASP A 65 -2.90 -15.67 -8.43
C ASP A 65 -3.74 -16.95 -8.60
N SER A 66 -3.46 -17.98 -7.80
CA SER A 66 -4.14 -19.27 -7.93
C SER A 66 -5.63 -19.24 -7.55
N MET A 67 -6.07 -18.25 -6.79
CA MET A 67 -7.46 -18.13 -6.32
C MET A 67 -8.22 -17.04 -7.07
N LEU A 68 -7.59 -15.88 -7.30
CA LEU A 68 -8.22 -14.73 -7.96
C LEU A 68 -8.01 -14.73 -9.49
N GLY A 69 -7.19 -15.64 -10.01
CA GLY A 69 -6.87 -15.75 -11.42
C GLY A 69 -5.80 -14.75 -11.87
N THR A 70 -5.97 -14.20 -13.07
CA THR A 70 -4.98 -13.29 -13.67
C THR A 70 -5.37 -11.84 -13.41
N PHE A 71 -4.43 -11.05 -12.88
CA PHE A 71 -4.61 -9.61 -12.74
C PHE A 71 -4.78 -8.97 -14.12
N LYS A 72 -5.86 -8.22 -14.35
CA LYS A 72 -6.16 -7.66 -15.67
C LYS A 72 -5.19 -6.55 -16.08
N ALA A 73 -4.58 -5.86 -15.12
CA ALA A 73 -3.58 -4.84 -15.39
C ALA A 73 -2.35 -5.41 -16.09
N GLU A 74 -1.72 -4.59 -16.92
CA GLU A 74 -0.42 -4.86 -17.51
C GLU A 74 0.66 -4.74 -16.44
N VAL A 75 1.27 -5.86 -16.04
CA VAL A 75 2.38 -5.89 -15.10
C VAL A 75 3.68 -6.13 -15.88
N LYS A 76 4.61 -5.19 -15.80
CA LYS A 76 5.90 -5.23 -16.53
C LYS A 76 7.07 -5.15 -15.56
N PHE A 77 8.11 -5.93 -15.85
CA PHE A 77 9.44 -5.68 -15.31
C PHE A 77 10.01 -4.43 -15.96
N VAL A 78 10.39 -3.43 -15.16
CA VAL A 78 11.09 -2.24 -15.66
C VAL A 78 12.59 -2.42 -15.48
N ASP A 79 13.01 -2.69 -14.25
CA ASP A 79 14.39 -2.96 -13.86
C ASP A 79 14.46 -3.79 -12.56
N TYR A 80 15.65 -4.02 -12.02
CA TYR A 80 15.85 -4.82 -10.81
C TYR A 80 15.28 -4.24 -9.51
N THR A 81 14.76 -3.01 -9.57
CA THR A 81 14.18 -2.27 -8.43
C THR A 81 12.76 -1.77 -8.71
N THR A 82 12.19 -2.01 -9.89
CA THR A 82 10.92 -1.39 -10.29
C THR A 82 10.05 -2.35 -11.12
N ILE A 83 8.77 -2.42 -10.77
CA ILE A 83 7.70 -2.95 -11.64
C ILE A 83 6.83 -1.82 -12.15
N SER A 84 6.17 -2.03 -13.27
CA SER A 84 5.12 -1.16 -13.80
C SER A 84 3.76 -1.87 -13.73
N VAL A 85 2.72 -1.16 -13.31
CA VAL A 85 1.31 -1.61 -13.36
C VAL A 85 0.51 -0.61 -14.19
N ASP A 86 0.07 -0.98 -15.39
CA ASP A 86 -0.55 -0.08 -16.39
C ASP A 86 0.25 1.21 -16.60
N GLY A 87 1.57 1.07 -16.76
CA GLY A 87 2.50 2.19 -16.95
C GLY A 87 2.87 2.95 -15.68
N LYS A 88 2.23 2.67 -14.53
CA LYS A 88 2.61 3.28 -13.26
C LYS A 88 3.81 2.57 -12.64
N PRO A 89 4.94 3.25 -12.40
CA PRO A 89 6.09 2.66 -11.73
C PRO A 89 5.82 2.47 -10.23
N ILE A 90 6.19 1.31 -9.71
CA ILE A 90 6.15 0.95 -8.30
C ILE A 90 7.52 0.38 -7.94
N LYS A 91 8.19 1.01 -6.98
CA LYS A 91 9.49 0.54 -6.50
C LYS A 91 9.31 -0.77 -5.74
N VAL A 92 10.26 -1.68 -5.90
CA VAL A 92 10.35 -2.91 -5.14
C VAL A 92 11.66 -2.89 -4.38
N VAL A 93 11.56 -2.94 -3.05
CA VAL A 93 12.71 -3.10 -2.17
C VAL A 93 12.69 -4.50 -1.58
N SER A 94 13.86 -4.98 -1.16
CA SER A 94 14.00 -6.25 -0.45
C SER A 94 14.79 -6.00 0.83
N ASN A 95 14.06 -5.68 1.90
CA ASN A 95 14.67 -5.39 3.19
C ASN A 95 13.94 -6.09 4.34
N ARG A 96 14.68 -6.93 5.06
CA ARG A 96 14.14 -7.64 6.23
C ARG A 96 14.08 -6.73 7.46
N ASP A 97 14.91 -5.70 7.52
CA ASP A 97 14.91 -4.75 8.62
C ASP A 97 14.03 -3.54 8.27
N PRO A 98 12.89 -3.32 8.96
CA PRO A 98 12.02 -2.18 8.70
C PRO A 98 12.70 -0.83 8.98
N LEU A 99 13.76 -0.80 9.82
CA LEU A 99 14.52 0.41 10.13
C LEU A 99 15.42 0.87 8.98
N LYS A 100 15.68 -0.02 8.02
CA LYS A 100 16.48 0.28 6.82
C LYS A 100 15.62 0.56 5.60
N PHE A 101 14.30 0.65 5.77
CA PHE A 101 13.38 1.01 4.69
C PHE A 101 13.33 2.53 4.55
N PRO A 102 13.81 3.15 3.45
CA PRO A 102 13.86 4.61 3.29
C PRO A 102 12.48 5.24 3.05
N LEU A 103 11.59 5.20 4.05
CA LEU A 103 10.21 5.70 3.95
C LEU A 103 10.17 7.24 3.92
N ALA A 104 11.01 7.92 4.70
CA ALA A 104 11.14 9.37 4.72
C ALA A 104 11.54 9.92 3.34
N ASP A 105 12.57 9.33 2.73
CA ASP A 105 13.09 9.77 1.42
C ASP A 105 12.04 9.62 0.31
N LEU A 106 11.15 8.64 0.45
CA LEU A 106 10.05 8.40 -0.49
C LEU A 106 8.80 9.24 -0.16
N GLY A 107 8.78 9.92 0.99
CA GLY A 107 7.67 10.73 1.47
C GLY A 107 6.43 9.91 1.80
N ILE A 108 6.59 8.72 2.38
CA ILE A 108 5.48 7.80 2.63
C ILE A 108 4.60 8.31 3.78
N ASP A 109 3.30 8.39 3.53
CA ASP A 109 2.30 8.75 4.54
C ASP A 109 1.82 7.52 5.30
N ILE A 110 1.51 6.44 4.59
CA ILE A 110 0.90 5.23 5.16
C ILE A 110 1.71 3.99 4.80
N VAL A 111 1.96 3.14 5.79
CA VAL A 111 2.46 1.78 5.58
C VAL A 111 1.31 0.79 5.78
N ILE A 112 1.12 -0.09 4.80
CA ILE A 112 0.31 -1.30 4.94
C ILE A 112 1.24 -2.43 5.39
N GLU A 113 1.15 -2.83 6.66
CA GLU A 113 1.96 -3.87 7.26
C GLU A 113 1.31 -5.24 7.06
N GLY A 114 1.72 -5.89 5.97
CA GLY A 114 1.23 -7.21 5.54
C GLY A 114 2.24 -8.35 5.73
N ARG A 115 3.38 -8.12 6.40
CA ARG A 115 4.39 -9.17 6.63
C ARG A 115 3.95 -10.18 7.70
N GLY A 116 3.11 -9.76 8.64
CA GLY A 116 2.65 -10.60 9.76
C GLY A 116 3.68 -10.82 10.88
N VAL A 117 4.83 -10.13 10.83
CA VAL A 117 5.87 -10.20 11.88
C VAL A 117 5.84 -8.99 12.80
N PHE A 118 5.43 -7.82 12.31
CA PHE A 118 5.33 -6.57 13.07
C PHE A 118 3.87 -6.27 13.42
N VAL A 119 3.27 -7.17 14.19
CA VAL A 119 1.82 -7.16 14.49
C VAL A 119 1.47 -6.48 15.81
N ASP A 120 2.46 -5.88 16.49
CA ASP A 120 2.29 -5.16 17.74
C ASP A 120 2.68 -3.68 17.57
N GLY A 121 2.26 -2.86 18.54
CA GLY A 121 2.61 -1.43 18.56
C GLY A 121 4.12 -1.16 18.42
N PRO A 122 5.00 -1.80 19.23
CA PRO A 122 6.45 -1.59 19.14
C PRO A 122 7.06 -1.99 17.79
N GLY A 123 6.63 -3.11 17.19
CA GLY A 123 7.08 -3.56 15.88
C GLY A 123 6.67 -2.59 14.78
N ALA A 124 5.39 -2.17 14.77
CA ALA A 124 4.87 -1.21 13.79
C ALA A 124 5.52 0.17 13.92
N ARG A 125 5.87 0.63 15.15
CA ARG A 125 6.58 1.91 15.39
C ARG A 125 7.89 2.04 14.63
N LYS A 126 8.54 0.93 14.25
CA LYS A 126 9.77 0.95 13.44
C LYS A 126 9.56 1.63 12.09
N HIS A 127 8.38 1.52 11.49
CA HIS A 127 8.03 2.20 10.24
C HIS A 127 7.82 3.70 10.43
N ILE A 128 7.28 4.13 11.58
CA ILE A 128 7.16 5.55 11.92
C ILE A 128 8.55 6.16 12.10
N GLN A 129 9.47 5.45 12.77
CA GLN A 129 10.84 5.90 12.98
C GLN A 129 11.61 6.14 11.67
N THR A 130 11.25 5.44 10.59
CA THR A 130 11.87 5.63 9.28
C THR A 130 11.14 6.60 8.37
N GLY A 131 10.08 7.26 8.87
CA GLY A 131 9.44 8.39 8.21
C GLY A 131 7.98 8.20 7.80
N ALA A 132 7.37 7.04 8.04
CA ALA A 132 5.93 6.91 7.84
C ALA A 132 5.15 7.76 8.84
N LYS A 133 4.02 8.33 8.42
CA LYS A 133 3.13 9.06 9.33
C LYS A 133 2.17 8.12 10.06
N LYS A 134 1.71 7.08 9.37
CA LYS A 134 0.79 6.08 9.90
C LYS A 134 1.15 4.67 9.47
N VAL A 135 0.78 3.69 10.29
CA VAL A 135 0.89 2.26 9.97
C VAL A 135 -0.46 1.58 10.17
N ILE A 136 -0.84 0.76 9.20
CA ILE A 136 -2.02 -0.11 9.24
C ILE A 136 -1.54 -1.55 9.33
N ILE A 137 -1.81 -2.20 10.46
CA ILE A 137 -1.48 -3.62 10.65
C ILE A 137 -2.61 -4.47 10.09
N THR A 138 -2.30 -5.41 9.18
CA THR A 138 -3.32 -6.26 8.52
C THR A 138 -3.48 -7.63 9.17
N ALA A 139 -3.02 -7.78 10.41
CA ALA A 139 -3.08 -9.01 11.19
C ALA A 139 -3.47 -8.66 12.63
N PRO A 140 -4.15 -9.57 13.34
CA PRO A 140 -4.50 -9.35 14.74
C PRO A 140 -3.24 -9.22 15.59
N GLU A 141 -3.29 -8.32 16.58
CA GLU A 141 -2.20 -8.16 17.54
C GLU A 141 -2.10 -9.41 18.42
N LYS A 142 -0.87 -9.79 18.79
CA LYS A 142 -0.67 -10.85 19.78
C LYS A 142 -1.19 -10.39 21.13
N GLY A 143 -2.32 -10.92 21.56
CA GLY A 143 -2.87 -10.71 22.91
C GLY A 143 -3.89 -9.57 23.04
N ALA A 144 -4.39 -9.01 21.93
CA ALA A 144 -5.47 -8.03 21.96
C ALA A 144 -6.55 -8.37 20.91
N ASP A 145 -7.84 -8.20 21.28
CA ASP A 145 -9.01 -8.40 20.40
C ASP A 145 -9.16 -7.25 19.39
N ILE A 146 -8.12 -7.02 18.59
CA ILE A 146 -8.01 -5.88 17.68
C ILE A 146 -8.10 -6.36 16.23
N GLN A 147 -9.07 -5.83 15.49
CA GLN A 147 -9.28 -6.14 14.07
C GLN A 147 -8.46 -5.24 13.13
N LEU A 148 -8.22 -3.98 13.52
CA LEU A 148 -7.36 -3.06 12.78
C LEU A 148 -6.69 -2.09 13.75
N MET A 149 -5.35 -2.02 13.71
CA MET A 149 -4.59 -1.04 14.48
C MET A 149 -4.06 0.03 13.53
N LEU A 150 -4.49 1.27 13.77
CA LEU A 150 -3.96 2.48 13.15
C LEU A 150 -3.00 3.11 14.13
N LEU A 151 -1.72 3.10 13.79
CA LEU A 151 -0.73 3.79 14.60
C LEU A 151 -0.43 5.17 13.99
N GLU A 152 -0.58 6.22 14.78
CA GLU A 152 -0.13 7.57 14.44
C GLU A 152 1.04 7.99 15.36
N SER A 153 1.80 9.01 14.96
CA SER A 153 2.99 9.49 15.67
C SER A 153 2.79 9.74 17.18
N THR A 154 1.57 10.10 17.59
CA THR A 154 1.24 10.45 18.98
C THR A 154 0.28 9.47 19.68
N LYS A 155 -0.39 8.55 18.97
CA LYS A 155 -1.41 7.66 19.57
C LYS A 155 -1.64 6.39 18.74
N ALA A 156 -1.88 5.26 19.41
CA ALA A 156 -2.46 4.07 18.79
C ALA A 156 -4.00 4.20 18.79
N ILE A 157 -4.61 4.14 17.62
CA ILE A 157 -6.05 4.07 17.43
C ILE A 157 -6.39 2.63 17.08
N THR A 158 -7.11 1.99 17.99
CA THR A 158 -7.60 0.63 17.83
C THR A 158 -9.04 0.70 17.33
N LEU A 159 -9.32 0.11 16.16
CA LEU A 159 -10.69 -0.10 15.71
C LEU A 159 -11.13 -1.50 16.14
N THR A 160 -11.95 -1.55 17.18
CA THR A 160 -12.68 -2.76 17.58
C THR A 160 -14.07 -2.76 16.95
N ARG A 161 -14.60 -3.93 16.62
CA ARG A 161 -16.00 -4.06 16.20
C ARG A 161 -16.91 -3.58 17.35
N SER A 162 -17.78 -2.61 17.12
CA SER A 162 -18.86 -2.35 18.09
C SER A 162 -19.70 -3.61 18.14
N GLN A 163 -19.90 -4.19 19.33
CA GLN A 163 -20.90 -5.25 19.47
C GLN A 163 -22.26 -4.64 19.14
N THR A 164 -22.78 -4.93 17.95
CA THR A 164 -24.21 -4.77 17.66
C THR A 164 -24.91 -5.90 18.40
N SER A 165 -25.68 -5.52 19.42
CA SER A 165 -26.64 -6.36 20.12
C SER A 165 -27.68 -6.96 19.18
#